data_AF-A0A3E2NB55-F1
#
_entry.id   AF-A0A3E2NB55-F1
#
_cell.length_a   1.000
_cell.length_b   1.000
_cell.length_c   1.000
_cell.angle_alpha   90.00
_cell.angle_beta   90.00
_cell.angle_gamma   90.00
#
_symmetry.space_group_name_H-M   'P 1'
#
loop_
_entity.id
_entity.type
_entity.pdbx_description
1 polymer ?
#
loop_
_entity_poly.entity_id
_entity_poly.type
_entity_poly.pdbx_seq_one_letter_code
_entity_poly.pdbx_strand_id
1 'polypeptide(L)' 'MIYDGNSDKIIDMIKHKMIDVKKQQKDIIDYTGFNKGTVSNFLNYKSTNPTLETIKLYCDAIGCDLIIDIREKE' A
#
# COMPACT_ATOMS: atom_id res chain seq x y z
N MET A 1 -3.91 -12.89 3.73
CA MET A 1 -5.21 -12.30 4.11
C MET A 1 -6.18 -12.57 2.98
N ILE A 2 -7.40 -13.04 3.26
CA ILE A 2 -8.47 -13.04 2.26
C ILE A 2 -9.02 -11.61 2.20
N TYR A 3 -9.04 -11.02 1.00
CA TYR A 3 -9.58 -9.69 0.81
C TYR A 3 -11.11 -9.72 0.89
N ASP A 4 -11.67 -8.90 1.78
CA ASP A 4 -13.12 -8.83 2.06
C ASP A 4 -13.76 -7.54 1.52
N GLY A 5 -13.07 -6.82 0.63
CA GLY A 5 -13.51 -5.54 0.10
C GLY A 5 -13.09 -4.32 0.93
N ASN A 6 -12.42 -4.51 2.09
CA ASN A 6 -11.94 -3.40 2.89
C ASN A 6 -10.50 -2.99 2.52
N SER A 7 -10.34 -1.85 1.83
CA SER A 7 -9.04 -1.28 1.47
C SER A 7 -8.16 -0.89 2.65
N ASP A 8 -8.75 -0.64 3.83
CA ASP A 8 -7.99 -0.22 5.02
C ASP A 8 -7.03 -1.31 5.48
N LYS A 9 -7.41 -2.58 5.32
CA LYS A 9 -6.51 -3.71 5.65
C LYS A 9 -5.27 -3.72 4.76
N ILE A 10 -5.37 -3.28 3.51
CA ILE A 10 -4.22 -3.15 2.61
C ILE A 10 -3.32 -2.02 3.09
N ILE A 11 -3.91 -0.89 3.50
CA ILE A 11 -3.17 0.26 4.05
C ILE A 11 -2.42 -0.17 5.33
N ASP A 12 -3.07 -0.91 6.22
CA ASP A 12 -2.45 -1.46 7.43
C ASP A 12 -1.26 -2.37 7.11
N MET A 13 -1.42 -3.29 6.15
CA MET A 13 -0.33 -4.16 5.70
C MET A 13 0.88 -3.36 5.21
N ILE A 14 0.66 -2.31 4.40
CA ILE A 14 1.74 -1.44 3.91
C ILE A 14 2.40 -0.71 5.09
N LYS A 15 1.63 -0.15 6.02
CA LYS A 15 2.16 0.57 7.20
C LYS A 15 2.98 -0.35 8.11
N HIS A 16 2.54 -1.57 8.34
CA HIS A 16 3.32 -2.56 9.10
C HIS A 16 4.62 -2.90 8.37
N LYS A 17 4.57 -3.13 7.05
CA LYS A 17 5.78 -3.41 6.27
C LYS A 17 6.76 -2.25 6.24
N MET A 18 6.28 -1.00 6.17
CA MET A 18 7.11 0.19 6.31
C MET A 18 7.93 0.18 7.61
N ILE A 19 7.33 -0.24 8.73
CA ILE A 19 8.02 -0.37 10.01
C ILE A 19 9.07 -1.48 9.94
N ASP A 20 8.70 -2.67 9.45
CA ASP A 20 9.59 -3.83 9.31
C ASP A 20 10.86 -3.48 8.50
N VAL A 21 10.69 -2.78 7.38
CA VAL A 21 11.76 -2.42 6.45
C VAL A 21 12.39 -1.05 6.72
N LYS A 22 11.99 -0.38 7.82
CA LYS A 22 12.47 0.95 8.23
C LYS A 22 12.32 2.04 7.15
N LYS A 23 11.23 1.97 6.39
CA LYS A 23 10.86 2.94 5.36
C LYS A 23 9.84 3.93 5.89
N GLN A 24 9.92 5.18 5.42
CA GLN A 24 9.04 6.26 5.83
C GLN A 24 8.16 6.71 4.66
N GLN A 25 7.13 7.50 4.97
CA GLN A 25 6.29 8.13 3.93
C GLN A 25 7.11 8.92 2.91
N LYS A 26 8.23 9.52 3.35
CA LYS A 26 9.14 10.24 2.47
C LYS A 26 9.74 9.33 1.40
N ASP A 27 10.14 8.10 1.73
CA ASP A 27 10.67 7.16 0.74
C ASP A 27 9.64 6.85 -0.36
N ILE A 28 8.37 6.72 0.02
CA ILE A 28 7.28 6.51 -0.95
C ILE A 28 7.12 7.73 -1.85
N ILE A 29 7.14 8.93 -1.28
CA ILE A 29 7.05 10.20 -2.04
C ILE A 29 8.21 10.30 -3.03
N ASP A 30 9.43 10.08 -2.56
CA ASP A 30 10.66 10.22 -3.34
C ASP A 30 10.72 9.20 -4.49
N TYR A 31 10.21 7.98 -4.27
CA TYR A 31 10.18 6.92 -5.29
C TYR A 31 9.05 7.11 -6.32
N THR A 32 7.84 7.42 -5.86
CA THR A 32 6.64 7.45 -6.71
C THR A 32 6.47 8.78 -7.47
N GLY A 33 7.11 9.85 -6.99
CA GLY A 33 6.89 11.21 -7.49
C GLY A 33 5.52 11.80 -7.11
N PHE A 34 4.72 11.09 -6.31
CA PHE A 34 3.44 11.60 -5.84
C PHE A 34 3.63 12.73 -4.83
N ASN A 35 2.68 13.66 -4.82
CA ASN A 35 2.71 14.72 -3.82
C ASN A 35 2.45 14.15 -2.40
N LYS A 36 2.96 14.85 -1.39
CA LYS A 36 2.81 14.47 0.02
C LYS A 36 1.35 14.27 0.44
N GLY A 37 0.43 15.08 -0.09
CA GLY A 37 -1.00 15.01 0.21
C GLY A 37 -1.63 13.70 -0.23
N THR A 38 -1.33 13.25 -1.45
CA THR A 38 -1.80 11.97 -2.01
C THR A 38 -1.36 10.79 -1.16
N VAL A 39 -0.06 10.69 -0.86
CA VAL A 39 0.48 9.59 -0.04
C VAL A 39 -0.07 9.66 1.39
N SER A 40 -0.19 10.87 1.96
CA SER A 40 -0.77 11.06 3.30
C SER A 40 -2.23 10.65 3.37
N ASN A 41 -3.03 10.99 2.36
CA ASN A 41 -4.44 10.62 2.30
C ASN A 41 -4.60 9.10 2.24
N PHE A 42 -3.77 8.42 1.45
CA PHE A 42 -3.74 6.96 1.42
C PHE A 42 -3.40 6.36 2.80
N LEU A 43 -2.29 6.77 3.42
CA LEU A 43 -1.83 6.20 4.69
C LEU A 43 -2.72 6.53 5.90
N ASN A 44 -3.61 7.51 5.74
CA ASN A 44 -4.60 7.93 6.74
C ASN A 44 -6.03 7.50 6.38
N TYR A 45 -6.21 6.49 5.53
CA TYR A 45 -7.52 5.90 5.21
C TYR A 45 -8.52 6.89 4.58
N LYS A 46 -8.03 7.97 3.96
CA LYS A 46 -8.85 8.98 3.27
C LYS A 46 -8.97 8.73 1.77
N SER A 47 -8.15 7.83 1.22
CA SER A 47 -8.25 7.39 -0.17
C SER A 47 -9.23 6.24 -0.25
N THR A 48 -10.31 6.39 -1.01
CA THR A 48 -11.22 5.30 -1.33
C THR A 48 -10.69 4.54 -2.55
N ASN A 49 -10.62 3.20 -2.45
CA ASN A 49 -10.30 2.29 -3.55
C ASN A 49 -8.98 2.56 -4.30
N PRO A 50 -7.81 2.33 -3.66
CA PRO A 50 -6.54 2.38 -4.37
C PRO A 50 -6.49 1.35 -5.50
N THR A 51 -5.91 1.73 -6.64
CA THR A 51 -5.69 0.80 -7.76
C THR A 51 -4.60 -0.22 -7.40
N LEU A 52 -4.64 -1.40 -8.03
CA LEU A 52 -3.57 -2.40 -7.89
C LEU A 52 -2.20 -1.82 -8.26
N GLU A 53 -2.15 -0.97 -9.28
CA GLU A 53 -0.94 -0.26 -9.70
C GLU A 53 -0.39 0.65 -8.60
N THR A 54 -1.27 1.41 -7.91
CA THR A 54 -0.85 2.26 -6.79
C THR A 54 -0.30 1.43 -5.64
N ILE A 55 -0.97 0.33 -5.30
CA ILE A 55 -0.53 -0.59 -4.24
C ILE A 55 0.84 -1.17 -4.60
N LYS A 56 1.02 -1.61 -5.85
CA LYS A 56 2.30 -2.13 -6.34
C LYS A 56 3.41 -1.08 -6.23
N LEU A 57 3.17 0.15 -6.69
CA LEU A 57 4.13 1.25 -6.59
C LEU A 57 4.58 1.51 -5.15
N TYR A 58 3.66 1.43 -4.19
CA TYR A 58 3.99 1.63 -2.78
C TYR A 58 4.76 0.46 -2.20
N CYS A 59 4.43 -0.79 -2.59
CA CYS A 59 5.21 -1.97 -2.25
C CYS A 59 6.64 -1.85 -2.80
N ASP A 60 6.80 -1.50 -4.08
CA ASP A 60 8.10 -1.33 -4.73
C ASP A 60 8.92 -0.23 -4.02
N ALA A 61 8.28 0.90 -3.66
CA ALA A 61 8.93 2.00 -2.95
C ALA A 61 9.48 1.62 -1.56
N ILE A 62 8.83 0.66 -0.88
CA ILE A 62 9.27 0.14 0.42
C ILE A 62 10.13 -1.12 0.28
N GLY A 63 10.49 -1.52 -0.94
CA GLY A 63 11.32 -2.70 -1.21
C GLY A 63 10.61 -4.02 -0.92
N CYS A 64 9.30 -4.08 -1.13
CA CYS A 64 8.48 -5.28 -0.95
C CYS A 64 7.82 -5.70 -2.26
N ASP A 65 7.64 -7.01 -2.45
CA ASP A 65 6.86 -7.53 -3.58
C ASP A 65 5.37 -7.59 -3.24
N LEU A 66 4.53 -7.13 -4.18
CA LEU A 66 3.08 -7.34 -4.12
C LEU A 66 2.73 -8.72 -4.73
N ILE A 67 2.29 -9.65 -3.89
CA ILE A 67 1.84 -10.98 -4.32
C ILE A 67 0.32 -11.07 -4.20
N ILE A 68 -0.36 -11.38 -5.30
CA ILE A 68 -1.82 -11.57 -5.37
C ILE A 68 -2.08 -13.00 -5.87
N ASP A 69 -3.01 -13.69 -5.22
CA ASP A 69 -3.38 -15.07 -5.52
C ASP A 69 -4.90 -15.15 -5.74
N ILE A 70 -5.34 -16.00 -6.68
CA ILE A 70 -6.75 -16.22 -7.01
C ILE A 70 -7.06 -17.69 -6.74
N ARG A 71 -8.06 -17.95 -5.90
CA ARG A 71 -8.46 -19.30 -5.49
C ARG A 71 -9.93 -19.53 -5.77
N GLU A 72 -10.31 -20.81 -5.90
CA GLU A 72 -11.71 -21.22 -5.95
C GLU A 72 -12.43 -20.80 -4.66
N LYS A 73 -13.73 -20.47 -4.75
CA LYS A 73 -14.54 -20.21 -3.57
C LYS A 73 -14.90 -21.54 -2.92
N GLU A 74 -14.49 -21.72 -1.67
CA GLU A 74 -14.95 -22.79 -0.79
C GLU A 74 -16.34 -22.47 -0.21
#